data_AF-A0A3D3G2H4-F1
#
_entry.id   AF-A0A3D3G2H4-F1
#
_cell.length_a   1.000
_cell.length_b   1.000
_cell.length_c   1.000
_cell.angle_alpha   90.00
_cell.angle_beta   90.00
_cell.angle_gamma   90.00
#
_symmetry.space_group_name_H-M   'P 1'
#
loop_
_entity.id
_entity.type
_entity.pdbx_description
1 polymer ?
#
loop_
_entity_poly.entity_id
_entity_poly.type
_entity_poly.pdbx_seq_one_letter_code
_entity_poly.pdbx_strand_id
1 'polypeptide(L)'
;MKKNLRCTTAVKSLSVLVLSLSLIACGEGSWWSKNDEPELKEEQIKRLIPTRVQNRGSWAGDLYEITDQLGIPKTKENICTIIAVVDQESNFVADPQVPGLGEKAIREVDQRLEDKLGVTLAGYFKNMLKTQPSPDDNYLSRMRKVKTERELDELYREMFNHFSKHYHVSALTGAARLVGQDVSERLNPITTLGSMQVHIGYAKEHKRSGMNMAELRSDLYTQNGGLYYGIHR
;
A
#
# COMPACT_ATOMS: atom_id res chain seq x y z
N MET A 1 79.28 10.79 -52.50
CA MET A 1 79.05 10.77 -51.04
C MET A 1 77.85 11.66 -50.70
N LYS A 2 77.07 11.21 -49.70
CA LYS A 2 76.02 11.91 -48.94
C LYS A 2 74.61 12.03 -49.56
N LYS A 3 73.75 11.20 -48.95
CA LYS A 3 72.29 11.24 -48.85
C LYS A 3 71.79 12.57 -48.30
N ASN A 4 70.53 12.91 -48.59
CA ASN A 4 69.68 13.59 -47.63
C ASN A 4 68.24 13.06 -47.70
N LEU A 5 67.69 12.88 -46.50
CA LEU A 5 66.47 12.18 -46.12
C LEU A 5 65.33 13.21 -46.01
N ARG A 6 64.11 12.87 -46.46
CA ARG A 6 62.88 13.60 -46.11
C ARG A 6 61.94 12.68 -45.31
N CYS A 7 61.84 12.97 -44.01
CA CYS A 7 60.66 12.77 -43.16
C CYS A 7 59.63 13.87 -43.52
N THR A 8 58.31 13.81 -43.36
CA THR A 8 57.42 13.13 -42.40
C THR A 8 55.99 13.47 -42.85
N THR A 9 55.09 12.51 -43.14
CA THR A 9 53.64 12.78 -43.29
C THR A 9 52.78 11.50 -43.20
N ALA A 10 53.04 10.60 -42.24
CA ALA A 10 52.30 9.32 -42.16
C ALA A 10 51.70 8.99 -40.79
N VAL A 11 51.62 9.94 -39.84
CA VAL A 11 51.23 9.61 -38.45
C VAL A 11 49.88 10.20 -38.01
N LYS A 12 49.20 11.03 -38.82
CA LYS A 12 47.98 11.73 -38.35
C LYS A 12 46.64 11.05 -38.64
N SER A 13 46.58 9.98 -39.45
CA SER A 13 45.29 9.38 -39.83
C SER A 13 44.87 8.14 -39.02
N LEU A 14 45.71 7.62 -38.11
CA LEU A 14 45.38 6.39 -37.38
C LEU A 14 44.65 6.62 -36.05
N SER A 15 44.69 7.83 -35.46
CA SER A 15 44.07 8.09 -34.15
C SER A 15 42.55 8.30 -34.18
N VAL A 16 41.95 8.57 -35.34
CA VAL A 16 40.50 8.85 -35.42
C VAL A 16 39.67 7.56 -35.56
N LEU A 17 40.27 6.45 -35.98
CA LEU A 17 39.54 5.20 -36.22
C LEU A 17 39.37 4.33 -34.97
N VAL A 18 40.14 4.56 -33.91
CA VAL A 18 40.04 3.78 -32.66
C VAL A 18 38.97 4.34 -31.71
N LEU A 19 38.65 5.64 -31.79
CA LEU A 19 37.63 6.25 -30.92
C LEU A 19 36.17 5.96 -31.35
N SER A 20 35.96 5.53 -32.60
CA SER A 20 34.61 5.25 -33.14
C SER A 20 34.13 3.82 -32.92
N LEU A 21 35.00 2.90 -32.50
CA LEU A 21 34.62 1.51 -32.18
C LEU A 21 34.09 1.33 -30.74
N SER A 22 34.33 2.29 -29.84
CA SER A 22 33.80 2.26 -28.47
C SER A 22 32.32 2.64 -28.35
N LEU A 23 31.67 3.09 -29.43
CA LEU A 23 30.26 3.51 -29.42
C LEU A 23 29.27 2.41 -29.89
N ILE A 24 29.77 1.26 -30.38
CA ILE A 24 28.91 0.16 -30.88
C ILE A 24 28.54 -0.84 -29.75
N ALA A 25 29.10 -0.68 -28.55
CA ALA A 25 28.81 -1.57 -27.41
C ALA A 25 27.47 -1.25 -26.68
N CYS A 26 26.77 -0.18 -27.07
CA CYS A 26 25.46 0.18 -26.54
C CYS A 26 24.35 -0.03 -27.60
N GLY A 27 24.38 -1.17 -28.28
CA GLY A 27 23.22 -1.67 -29.03
C GLY A 27 22.29 -2.47 -28.11
N GLU A 28 21.05 -2.69 -28.54
CA GLU A 28 19.98 -3.42 -27.83
C GLU A 28 20.33 -4.87 -27.41
N GLY A 29 21.53 -5.36 -27.72
CA GLY A 29 22.10 -6.64 -27.27
C GLY A 29 23.29 -6.50 -26.30
N SER A 30 23.40 -5.41 -25.54
CA SER A 30 24.44 -5.31 -24.50
C SER A 30 24.25 -6.43 -23.48
N TRP A 31 25.34 -7.05 -23.01
CA TRP A 31 25.31 -8.09 -21.95
C TRP A 31 24.70 -7.58 -20.62
N TRP A 32 24.51 -6.27 -20.48
CA TRP A 32 23.85 -5.60 -19.36
C TRP A 32 22.37 -5.25 -19.63
N SER A 33 21.82 -5.69 -20.76
CA SER A 33 20.41 -5.63 -21.09
C SER A 33 19.64 -6.47 -20.06
N LYS A 34 18.98 -5.82 -19.09
CA LYS A 34 18.02 -6.49 -18.20
C LYS A 34 16.84 -7.14 -18.95
N ASN A 35 16.71 -6.94 -20.26
CA ASN A 35 15.61 -7.46 -21.09
C ASN A 35 15.78 -8.94 -21.49
N ASP A 36 16.90 -9.59 -21.16
CA ASP A 36 17.13 -11.01 -21.48
C ASP A 36 16.79 -11.98 -20.33
N GLU A 37 16.40 -11.49 -19.15
CA GLU A 37 15.93 -12.39 -18.09
C GLU A 37 14.54 -12.95 -18.42
N PRO A 38 14.36 -14.29 -18.43
CA PRO A 38 13.06 -14.88 -18.71
C PRO A 38 12.07 -14.50 -17.61
N GLU A 39 10.90 -13.99 -18.02
CA GLU A 39 9.82 -13.71 -17.08
C GLU A 39 9.35 -14.98 -16.37
N LEU A 40 9.17 -14.88 -15.05
CA LEU A 40 8.69 -15.98 -14.23
C LEU A 40 7.22 -16.27 -14.53
N LYS A 41 6.91 -17.56 -14.72
CA LYS A 41 5.53 -18.07 -14.73
C LYS A 41 4.98 -18.16 -13.31
N GLU A 42 3.66 -18.16 -13.16
CA GLU A 42 2.96 -18.28 -11.87
C GLU A 42 3.48 -19.44 -11.00
N GLU A 43 3.66 -20.64 -11.56
CA GLU A 43 4.18 -21.80 -10.81
C GLU A 43 5.63 -21.62 -10.33
N GLN A 44 6.42 -20.77 -10.99
CA GLN A 44 7.76 -20.41 -10.51
C GLN A 44 7.67 -19.37 -9.38
N ILE A 45 6.78 -18.38 -9.50
CA ILE A 45 6.51 -17.39 -8.44
C ILE A 45 6.07 -18.11 -7.14
N LYS A 46 5.15 -19.06 -7.24
CA LYS A 46 4.68 -19.89 -6.12
C LYS A 46 5.79 -20.62 -5.38
N ARG A 47 6.86 -21.03 -6.08
CA ARG A 47 8.03 -21.69 -5.46
C ARG A 47 8.91 -20.71 -4.69
N LEU A 48 8.85 -19.41 -5.02
CA LEU A 48 9.57 -18.35 -4.29
C LEU A 48 8.84 -17.94 -3.00
N ILE A 49 7.53 -18.17 -2.90
CA ILE A 49 6.75 -17.87 -1.69
C ILE A 49 7.12 -18.85 -0.57
N PRO A 50 7.45 -18.37 0.66
CA PRO A 50 7.85 -19.21 1.78
C PRO A 50 6.88 -20.37 2.04
N THR A 51 7.41 -21.56 2.30
CA THR A 51 6.61 -22.80 2.45
C THR A 51 5.59 -22.77 3.60
N ARG A 52 5.78 -21.89 4.59
CA ARG A 52 4.85 -21.67 5.72
C ARG A 52 3.56 -20.93 5.34
N VAL A 53 3.55 -20.25 4.20
CA VAL A 53 2.42 -19.44 3.74
C VAL A 53 1.28 -20.37 3.30
N GLN A 54 0.06 -20.06 3.73
CA GLN A 54 -1.15 -20.77 3.30
C GLN A 54 -1.59 -20.25 1.93
N ASN A 55 -2.23 -21.10 1.13
CA ASN A 55 -2.78 -20.73 -0.18
C ASN A 55 -1.76 -20.05 -1.14
N ARG A 56 -0.49 -20.48 -1.14
CA ARG A 56 0.59 -19.91 -1.99
C ARG A 56 0.23 -19.79 -3.48
N GLY A 57 -0.61 -20.69 -3.99
CA GLY A 57 -1.11 -20.59 -5.37
C GLY A 57 -1.90 -19.32 -5.61
N SER A 58 -2.83 -18.97 -4.71
CA SER A 58 -3.62 -17.75 -4.82
C SER A 58 -2.76 -16.49 -4.76
N TRP A 59 -1.80 -16.44 -3.83
CA TRP A 59 -0.84 -15.33 -3.73
C TRP A 59 0.03 -15.22 -4.99
N ALA A 60 0.50 -16.34 -5.54
CA ALA A 60 1.29 -16.34 -6.77
C ALA A 60 0.48 -15.87 -7.99
N GLY A 61 -0.79 -16.26 -8.08
CA GLY A 61 -1.70 -15.79 -9.12
C GLY A 61 -1.91 -14.29 -9.04
N ASP A 62 -2.25 -13.75 -7.87
CA ASP A 62 -2.39 -12.29 -7.69
C ASP A 62 -1.08 -11.55 -8.02
N LEU A 63 0.07 -12.03 -7.56
CA LEU A 63 1.36 -11.42 -7.89
C LEU A 63 1.63 -11.42 -9.41
N TYR A 64 1.33 -12.52 -10.09
CA TYR A 64 1.48 -12.64 -11.54
C TYR A 64 0.58 -11.65 -12.28
N GLU A 65 -0.71 -11.62 -11.94
CA GLU A 65 -1.68 -10.74 -12.60
C GLU A 65 -1.43 -9.26 -12.32
N ILE A 66 -1.13 -8.90 -11.07
CA ILE A 66 -0.91 -7.51 -10.68
C ILE A 66 0.37 -6.95 -11.33
N THR A 67 1.46 -7.71 -11.33
CA THR A 67 2.70 -7.26 -11.99
C THR A 67 2.51 -7.08 -13.49
N ASP A 68 1.71 -7.94 -14.14
CA ASP A 68 1.32 -7.78 -15.53
C ASP A 68 0.48 -6.51 -15.76
N GLN A 69 -0.54 -6.30 -14.94
CA GLN A 69 -1.41 -5.11 -15.00
C GLN A 69 -0.65 -3.80 -14.80
N LEU A 70 0.39 -3.80 -13.95
CA LEU A 70 1.22 -2.63 -13.65
C LEU A 70 2.41 -2.47 -14.60
N GLY A 71 2.60 -3.39 -15.56
CA GLY A 71 3.74 -3.37 -16.48
C GLY A 71 5.09 -3.58 -15.80
N ILE A 72 5.11 -4.28 -14.66
CA ILE A 72 6.32 -4.58 -13.89
C ILE A 72 6.90 -5.91 -14.42
N PRO A 73 8.17 -5.92 -14.90
CA PRO A 73 8.79 -7.16 -15.38
C PRO A 73 8.82 -8.23 -14.29
N LYS A 74 8.40 -9.46 -14.64
CA LYS A 74 8.32 -10.59 -13.69
C LYS A 74 9.68 -11.27 -13.48
N THR A 75 10.73 -10.47 -13.27
CA THR A 75 12.07 -10.96 -12.96
C THR A 75 12.13 -11.53 -11.55
N LYS A 76 13.14 -12.38 -11.28
CA LYS A 76 13.33 -12.93 -9.93
C LYS A 76 13.59 -11.83 -8.90
N GLU A 77 14.33 -10.78 -9.27
CA GLU A 77 14.61 -9.62 -8.43
C GLU A 77 13.32 -8.91 -7.99
N ASN A 78 12.46 -8.55 -8.96
CA ASN A 78 11.21 -7.83 -8.69
C ASN A 78 10.24 -8.67 -7.84
N ILE A 79 10.03 -9.94 -8.23
CA ILE A 79 9.11 -10.83 -7.51
C ILE A 79 9.60 -11.12 -6.10
N CYS A 80 10.89 -11.40 -5.89
CA CYS A 80 11.42 -11.63 -4.55
C CYS A 80 11.33 -10.37 -3.68
N THR A 81 11.47 -9.18 -4.25
CA THR A 81 11.30 -7.91 -3.53
C THR A 81 9.85 -7.76 -3.04
N ILE A 82 8.87 -7.97 -3.90
CA ILE A 82 7.45 -7.89 -3.54
C ILE A 82 7.11 -8.94 -2.46
N ILE A 83 7.57 -10.19 -2.64
CA ILE A 83 7.40 -11.27 -1.66
C ILE A 83 7.98 -10.88 -0.30
N ALA A 84 9.17 -10.28 -0.27
CA ALA A 84 9.81 -9.89 0.98
C ALA A 84 9.00 -8.81 1.72
N VAL A 85 8.44 -7.82 1.00
CA VAL A 85 7.62 -6.77 1.60
C VAL A 85 6.33 -7.36 2.17
N VAL A 86 5.54 -8.11 1.39
CA VAL A 86 4.27 -8.67 1.91
C VAL A 86 4.50 -9.67 3.06
N ASP A 87 5.62 -10.40 3.04
CA ASP A 87 5.99 -11.29 4.14
C ASP A 87 6.30 -10.52 5.43
N GLN A 88 7.01 -9.39 5.32
CA GLN A 88 7.33 -8.50 6.44
C GLN A 88 6.08 -7.82 7.01
N GLU A 89 5.24 -7.28 6.14
CA GLU A 89 4.11 -6.45 6.54
C GLU A 89 2.95 -7.27 7.13
N SER A 90 2.69 -8.45 6.60
CA SER A 90 1.50 -9.22 6.99
C SER A 90 1.70 -10.73 7.07
N ASN A 91 2.91 -11.23 6.80
CA ASN A 91 3.18 -12.67 6.79
C ASN A 91 2.23 -13.42 5.82
N PHE A 92 1.90 -12.80 4.68
CA PHE A 92 0.93 -13.29 3.70
C PHE A 92 -0.46 -13.57 4.30
N VAL A 93 -0.98 -12.61 5.06
CA VAL A 93 -2.37 -12.60 5.55
C VAL A 93 -2.99 -11.27 5.17
N ALA A 94 -4.11 -11.29 4.43
CA ALA A 94 -4.72 -10.05 3.94
C ALA A 94 -5.20 -9.11 5.07
N ASP A 95 -5.76 -9.70 6.13
CA ASP A 95 -6.30 -9.03 7.31
C ASP A 95 -5.82 -9.77 8.57
N PRO A 96 -4.54 -9.60 8.98
CA PRO A 96 -3.96 -10.35 10.09
C PRO A 96 -4.58 -9.95 11.43
N GLN A 97 -4.61 -10.89 12.37
CA GLN A 97 -4.99 -10.57 13.74
C GLN A 97 -3.86 -9.82 14.45
N VAL A 98 -4.22 -8.77 15.18
CA VAL A 98 -3.30 -7.96 15.97
C VAL A 98 -3.53 -8.22 17.46
N PRO A 99 -2.55 -8.79 18.18
CA PRO A 99 -2.68 -9.05 19.61
C PRO A 99 -2.96 -7.77 20.41
N GLY A 100 -4.04 -7.81 21.19
CA GLY A 100 -4.48 -6.71 22.06
C GLY A 100 -5.00 -5.49 21.30
N LEU A 101 -5.41 -5.63 20.03
CA LEU A 101 -5.87 -4.53 19.19
C LEU A 101 -6.99 -3.70 19.84
N GLY A 102 -8.03 -4.36 20.34
CA GLY A 102 -9.16 -3.67 20.96
C GLY A 102 -8.78 -2.75 22.12
N GLU A 103 -7.95 -3.25 23.04
CA GLU A 103 -7.47 -2.46 24.18
C GLU A 103 -6.54 -1.31 23.76
N LYS A 104 -5.71 -1.51 22.72
CA LYS A 104 -4.89 -0.44 22.14
C LYS A 104 -5.77 0.63 21.50
N ALA A 105 -6.77 0.24 20.71
CA ALA A 105 -7.69 1.15 20.06
C ALA A 105 -8.48 2.00 21.05
N ILE A 106 -8.96 1.41 22.14
CA ILE A 106 -9.66 2.14 23.21
C ILE A 106 -8.78 3.21 23.85
N ARG A 107 -7.52 2.88 24.16
CA ARG A 107 -6.57 3.87 24.70
C ARG A 107 -6.29 4.99 23.70
N GLU A 108 -6.13 4.66 22.43
CA GLU A 108 -5.87 5.65 21.38
C GLU A 108 -7.03 6.63 21.21
N VAL A 109 -8.26 6.11 21.25
CA VAL A 109 -9.47 6.95 21.24
C VAL A 109 -9.44 7.87 22.45
N ASP A 110 -9.27 7.36 23.66
CA ASP A 110 -9.32 8.17 24.88
C ASP A 110 -8.27 9.31 24.88
N GLN A 111 -7.07 9.04 24.37
CA GLN A 111 -5.99 10.03 24.28
C GLN A 111 -6.23 11.12 23.24
N ARG A 112 -6.80 10.77 22.07
CA ARG A 112 -6.95 11.74 20.96
C ARG A 112 -8.29 12.48 20.95
N LEU A 113 -9.28 11.98 21.68
CA LEU A 113 -10.66 12.43 21.52
C LEU A 113 -10.86 13.90 21.87
N GLU A 114 -10.29 14.33 23.01
CA GLU A 114 -10.43 15.71 23.49
C GLU A 114 -9.69 16.69 22.58
N ASP A 115 -8.49 16.34 22.10
CA ASP A 115 -7.73 17.16 21.16
C ASP A 115 -8.45 17.33 19.81
N LYS A 116 -9.12 16.27 19.33
CA LYS A 116 -9.82 16.29 18.04
C LYS A 116 -11.22 16.90 18.08
N LEU A 117 -11.97 16.70 19.16
CA LEU A 117 -13.39 17.06 19.25
C LEU A 117 -13.67 18.20 20.25
N GLY A 118 -12.71 18.53 21.12
CA GLY A 118 -12.93 19.39 22.29
C GLY A 118 -13.64 18.66 23.44
N VAL A 119 -13.49 19.19 24.65
CA VAL A 119 -13.94 18.55 25.91
C VAL A 119 -15.43 18.16 25.90
N THR A 120 -16.31 19.09 25.51
CA THR A 120 -17.77 18.87 25.52
C THR A 120 -18.17 17.72 24.59
N LEU A 121 -17.65 17.75 23.37
CA LEU A 121 -18.02 16.79 22.33
C LEU A 121 -17.35 15.43 22.55
N ALA A 122 -16.14 15.42 23.10
CA ALA A 122 -15.49 14.22 23.61
C ALA A 122 -16.33 13.56 24.72
N GLY A 123 -16.94 14.34 25.61
CA GLY A 123 -17.88 13.84 26.61
C GLY A 123 -19.08 13.10 25.99
N TYR A 124 -19.72 13.70 24.98
CA TYR A 124 -20.81 13.05 24.24
C TYR A 124 -20.36 11.77 23.53
N PHE A 125 -19.20 11.80 22.87
CA PHE A 125 -18.66 10.64 22.19
C PHE A 125 -18.33 9.51 23.19
N LYS A 126 -17.68 9.80 24.32
CA LYS A 126 -17.43 8.83 25.41
C LYS A 126 -18.72 8.21 25.94
N ASN A 127 -19.79 9.00 26.08
CA ASN A 127 -21.10 8.48 26.48
C ASN A 127 -21.71 7.58 25.41
N MET A 128 -21.64 7.98 24.14
CA MET A 128 -22.10 7.18 23.00
C MET A 128 -21.39 5.82 22.97
N LEU A 129 -20.07 5.78 23.18
CA LEU A 129 -19.32 4.51 23.22
C LEU A 129 -19.85 3.51 24.23
N LYS A 130 -20.33 3.99 25.38
CA LYS A 130 -20.80 3.16 26.50
C LYS A 130 -22.27 2.78 26.41
N THR A 131 -23.05 3.45 25.58
CA THR A 131 -24.53 3.35 25.59
C THR A 131 -25.13 2.91 24.26
N GLN A 132 -24.42 3.10 23.14
CA GLN A 132 -24.90 2.79 21.80
C GLN A 132 -24.12 1.61 21.20
N PRO A 133 -24.75 0.78 20.35
CA PRO A 133 -26.17 0.81 19.96
C PRO A 133 -27.16 0.34 21.05
N SER A 134 -26.69 -0.43 22.03
CA SER A 134 -27.48 -0.86 23.19
C SER A 134 -26.57 -1.09 24.41
N PRO A 135 -27.11 -1.15 25.65
CA PRO A 135 -26.29 -1.37 26.84
C PRO A 135 -25.43 -2.64 26.81
N ASP A 136 -25.97 -3.76 26.31
CA ASP A 136 -25.30 -5.07 26.30
C ASP A 136 -24.37 -5.28 25.09
N ASP A 137 -24.50 -4.45 24.04
CA ASP A 137 -23.70 -4.52 22.82
C ASP A 137 -23.22 -3.13 22.37
N ASN A 138 -22.72 -2.35 23.33
CA ASN A 138 -22.23 -1.01 23.05
C ASN A 138 -20.89 -1.01 22.29
N TYR A 139 -20.56 0.10 21.63
CA TYR A 139 -19.34 0.27 20.84
C TYR A 139 -18.06 0.01 21.63
N LEU A 140 -18.00 0.42 22.91
CA LEU A 140 -16.84 0.12 23.76
C LEU A 140 -16.67 -1.39 23.95
N SER A 141 -17.77 -2.13 24.16
CA SER A 141 -17.74 -3.59 24.26
C SER A 141 -17.36 -4.27 22.93
N ARG A 142 -17.82 -3.73 21.79
CA ARG A 142 -17.45 -4.20 20.45
C ARG A 142 -15.97 -3.94 20.16
N MET A 143 -15.47 -2.75 20.49
CA MET A 143 -14.05 -2.40 20.35
C MET A 143 -13.15 -3.37 21.12
N ARG A 144 -13.52 -3.81 22.33
CA ARG A 144 -12.73 -4.82 23.06
C ARG A 144 -12.64 -6.17 22.35
N LYS A 145 -13.62 -6.51 21.51
CA LYS A 145 -13.71 -7.81 20.82
C LYS A 145 -12.98 -7.83 19.48
N VAL A 146 -12.65 -6.67 18.89
CA VAL A 146 -11.99 -6.60 17.58
C VAL A 146 -10.61 -7.25 17.63
N LYS A 147 -10.29 -7.99 16.56
CA LYS A 147 -9.03 -8.73 16.42
C LYS A 147 -8.25 -8.29 15.20
N THR A 148 -8.91 -7.73 14.18
CA THR A 148 -8.25 -7.27 12.95
C THR A 148 -8.45 -5.78 12.70
N GLU A 149 -7.56 -5.18 11.90
CA GLU A 149 -7.66 -3.77 11.54
C GLU A 149 -8.91 -3.47 10.72
N ARG A 150 -9.33 -4.40 9.85
CA ARG A 150 -10.59 -4.26 9.11
C ARG A 150 -11.80 -4.20 10.02
N GLU A 151 -11.91 -5.09 11.01
CA GLU A 151 -13.02 -5.08 11.97
C GLU A 151 -13.08 -3.74 12.73
N LEU A 152 -11.91 -3.21 13.12
CA LEU A 152 -11.81 -1.93 13.81
C LEU A 152 -12.17 -0.75 12.88
N ASP A 153 -11.75 -0.78 11.62
CA ASP A 153 -12.09 0.23 10.60
C ASP A 153 -13.60 0.28 10.32
N GLU A 154 -14.22 -0.89 10.11
CA GLU A 154 -15.66 -1.03 9.93
C GLU A 154 -16.42 -0.48 11.15
N LEU A 155 -15.96 -0.81 12.36
CA LEU A 155 -16.54 -0.33 13.61
C LEU A 155 -16.38 1.19 13.76
N TYR A 156 -15.21 1.77 13.46
CA TYR A 156 -15.01 3.22 13.48
C TYR A 156 -15.94 3.92 12.51
N ARG A 157 -16.11 3.38 11.31
CA ARG A 157 -17.03 3.95 10.32
C ARG A 157 -18.48 3.92 10.79
N GLU A 158 -18.90 2.83 11.42
CA GLU A 158 -20.22 2.73 12.05
C GLU A 158 -20.39 3.80 13.15
N MET A 159 -19.44 3.86 14.09
CA MET A 159 -19.43 4.80 15.22
C MET A 159 -19.49 6.26 14.77
N PHE A 160 -18.61 6.68 13.84
CA PHE A 160 -18.55 8.06 13.38
C PHE A 160 -19.75 8.44 12.51
N ASN A 161 -20.31 7.50 11.74
CA ASN A 161 -21.56 7.72 11.02
C ASN A 161 -22.73 7.91 12.00
N HIS A 162 -22.85 7.07 13.03
CA HIS A 162 -23.85 7.23 14.08
C HIS A 162 -23.68 8.57 14.79
N PHE A 163 -22.46 8.88 15.22
CA PHE A 163 -22.13 10.13 15.89
C PHE A 163 -22.50 11.35 15.03
N SER A 164 -22.14 11.31 13.75
CA SER A 164 -22.38 12.44 12.85
C SER A 164 -23.87 12.70 12.59
N LYS A 165 -24.68 11.64 12.53
CA LYS A 165 -26.13 11.74 12.33
C LYS A 165 -26.87 12.29 13.55
N HIS A 166 -26.44 11.95 14.76
CA HIS A 166 -27.18 12.25 15.99
C HIS A 166 -26.74 13.53 16.70
N TYR A 167 -25.50 13.98 16.49
CA TYR A 167 -24.92 15.10 17.26
C TYR A 167 -24.63 16.34 16.42
N HIS A 168 -25.26 16.47 15.23
CA HIS A 168 -25.19 17.65 14.34
C HIS A 168 -23.82 18.34 14.30
N VAL A 169 -22.78 17.58 13.95
CA VAL A 169 -21.39 18.06 13.87
C VAL A 169 -21.15 19.12 12.79
N SER A 170 -22.20 19.49 12.04
CA SER A 170 -22.24 20.53 11.02
C SER A 170 -21.69 21.88 11.49
N ALA A 171 -21.80 22.18 12.80
CA ALA A 171 -21.32 23.42 13.38
C ALA A 171 -19.80 23.41 13.72
N LEU A 172 -19.19 22.22 13.92
CA LEU A 172 -17.80 22.12 14.40
C LEU A 172 -16.73 22.19 13.31
N THR A 173 -17.09 21.97 12.04
CA THR A 173 -16.12 21.95 10.93
C THR A 173 -16.09 23.24 10.11
N GLY A 174 -16.92 24.24 10.45
CA GLY A 174 -17.10 25.46 9.63
C GLY A 174 -17.67 25.18 8.23
N ALA A 175 -18.05 23.94 7.95
CA ALA A 175 -18.43 23.47 6.62
C ALA A 175 -19.82 22.84 6.68
N ALA A 176 -20.84 23.66 6.43
CA ALA A 176 -22.20 23.23 6.12
C ALA A 176 -22.32 22.31 4.88
N ARG A 177 -21.20 21.87 4.29
CA ARG A 177 -21.11 20.97 3.12
C ARG A 177 -20.68 19.53 3.44
N LEU A 178 -20.33 19.20 4.69
CA LEU A 178 -19.80 17.87 5.05
C LEU A 178 -20.91 16.98 5.64
N VAL A 179 -21.65 16.31 4.77
CA VAL A 179 -22.72 15.38 5.17
C VAL A 179 -22.21 13.94 5.17
N GLY A 180 -22.25 13.28 6.34
CA GLY A 180 -22.17 11.82 6.47
C GLY A 180 -20.81 11.17 6.20
N GLN A 181 -20.51 10.85 4.94
CA GLN A 181 -19.40 9.96 4.56
C GLN A 181 -18.02 10.62 4.71
N ASP A 182 -17.87 11.90 4.37
CA ASP A 182 -16.59 12.61 4.46
C ASP A 182 -16.14 12.82 5.92
N VAL A 183 -17.08 12.95 6.86
CA VAL A 183 -16.75 13.14 8.28
C VAL A 183 -16.21 11.85 8.88
N SER A 184 -16.88 10.73 8.61
CA SER A 184 -16.40 9.41 9.06
C SER A 184 -15.00 9.10 8.53
N GLU A 185 -14.70 9.46 7.29
CA GLU A 185 -13.38 9.27 6.69
C GLU A 185 -12.31 10.14 7.36
N ARG A 186 -12.59 11.42 7.60
CA ARG A 186 -11.64 12.34 8.24
C ARG A 186 -11.36 12.03 9.71
N LEU A 187 -12.34 11.46 10.42
CA LEU A 187 -12.21 11.13 11.83
C LEU A 187 -11.61 9.75 12.09
N ASN A 188 -11.68 8.85 11.11
CA ASN A 188 -11.11 7.51 11.23
C ASN A 188 -9.58 7.59 11.42
N PRO A 189 -9.03 7.10 12.55
CA PRO A 189 -7.60 7.17 12.82
C PRO A 189 -6.78 6.15 12.03
N ILE A 190 -7.41 5.16 11.39
CA ILE A 190 -6.71 4.15 10.58
C ILE A 190 -6.37 4.77 9.24
N THR A 191 -5.08 4.85 8.93
CA THR A 191 -4.60 5.46 7.67
C THR A 191 -3.77 4.52 6.82
N THR A 192 -3.25 3.43 7.36
CA THR A 192 -2.56 2.35 6.63
C THR A 192 -3.41 1.08 6.68
N LEU A 193 -3.53 0.37 5.55
CA LEU A 193 -4.46 -0.74 5.39
C LEU A 193 -3.85 -1.90 4.59
N GLY A 194 -4.40 -3.09 4.84
CA GLY A 194 -4.18 -4.28 4.01
C GLY A 194 -2.83 -4.98 4.22
N SER A 195 -2.60 -6.00 3.39
CA SER A 195 -1.43 -6.89 3.48
C SER A 195 -0.07 -6.23 3.30
N MET A 196 -0.02 -5.02 2.74
CA MET A 196 1.22 -4.27 2.47
C MET A 196 1.21 -2.86 3.11
N GLN A 197 0.33 -2.64 4.09
CA GLN A 197 0.26 -1.41 4.91
C GLN A 197 0.20 -0.13 4.07
N VAL A 198 -0.72 -0.11 3.10
CA VAL A 198 -0.87 0.98 2.13
C VAL A 198 -1.57 2.18 2.77
N HIS A 199 -1.00 3.37 2.61
CA HIS A 199 -1.64 4.60 3.08
C HIS A 199 -2.90 4.93 2.25
N ILE A 200 -4.05 5.15 2.91
CA ILE A 200 -5.34 5.42 2.26
C ILE A 200 -5.31 6.65 1.34
N GLY A 201 -4.51 7.66 1.68
CA GLY A 201 -4.31 8.83 0.83
C GLY A 201 -3.72 8.47 -0.53
N TYR A 202 -2.72 7.57 -0.53
CA TYR A 202 -2.10 7.10 -1.77
C TYR A 202 -3.10 6.31 -2.62
N ALA A 203 -3.80 5.35 -2.01
CA ALA A 203 -4.79 4.53 -2.70
C ALA A 203 -5.95 5.38 -3.26
N LYS A 204 -6.33 6.46 -2.57
CA LYS A 204 -7.36 7.40 -3.02
C LYS A 204 -6.94 8.19 -4.25
N GLU A 205 -5.66 8.54 -4.37
CA GLU A 205 -5.13 9.27 -5.53
C GLU A 205 -4.95 8.34 -6.76
N HIS A 206 -4.76 7.04 -6.53
CA HIS A 206 -4.45 6.05 -7.56
C HIS A 206 -5.56 4.99 -7.74
N LYS A 207 -6.83 5.37 -7.52
CA LYS A 207 -7.94 4.42 -7.63
C LYS A 207 -7.98 3.73 -8.98
N ARG A 208 -7.99 2.40 -8.97
CA ARG A 208 -8.13 1.58 -10.18
C ARG A 208 -9.54 1.57 -10.80
N SER A 209 -10.53 2.12 -10.10
CA SER A 209 -11.92 2.22 -10.56
C SER A 209 -12.68 3.34 -9.84
N GLY A 210 -13.94 3.59 -10.22
CA GLY A 210 -14.81 4.63 -9.65
C GLY A 210 -15.30 4.38 -8.21
N MET A 211 -14.61 3.56 -7.42
CA MET A 211 -15.01 3.19 -6.05
C MET A 211 -15.11 4.40 -5.12
N ASN A 212 -16.12 4.39 -4.26
CA ASN A 212 -16.20 5.32 -3.13
C ASN A 212 -15.18 4.94 -2.02
N MET A 213 -15.06 5.77 -0.98
CA MET A 213 -14.04 5.54 0.07
C MET A 213 -14.28 4.26 0.88
N ALA A 214 -15.54 3.90 1.14
CA ALA A 214 -15.87 2.68 1.85
C ALA A 214 -15.44 1.44 1.04
N GLU A 215 -15.77 1.44 -0.25
CA GLU A 215 -15.37 0.39 -1.19
C GLU A 215 -13.85 0.30 -1.31
N LEU A 216 -13.14 1.43 -1.39
CA LEU A 216 -11.68 1.46 -1.44
C LEU A 216 -11.03 0.83 -0.20
N ARG A 217 -11.53 1.15 1.01
CA ARG A 217 -11.02 0.56 2.25
C ARG A 217 -11.26 -0.94 2.29
N SER A 218 -12.47 -1.37 1.90
CA SER A 218 -12.79 -2.79 1.79
C SER A 218 -11.92 -3.52 0.76
N ASP A 219 -11.64 -2.90 -0.39
CA ASP A 219 -10.74 -3.43 -1.41
C ASP A 219 -9.32 -3.61 -0.87
N LEU A 220 -8.79 -2.61 -0.14
CA LEU A 220 -7.46 -2.66 0.47
C LEU A 220 -7.28 -3.82 1.46
N TYR A 221 -8.33 -4.25 2.15
CA TYR A 221 -8.28 -5.42 3.04
C TYR A 221 -8.39 -6.77 2.32
N THR A 222 -8.70 -6.78 1.02
CA THR A 222 -8.62 -8.00 0.23
C THR A 222 -7.16 -8.35 -0.10
N GLN A 223 -6.89 -9.63 -0.35
CA GLN A 223 -5.57 -10.09 -0.79
C GLN A 223 -5.11 -9.31 -2.04
N ASN A 224 -5.96 -9.28 -3.06
CA ASN A 224 -5.67 -8.65 -4.33
C ASN A 224 -5.53 -7.13 -4.20
N GLY A 225 -6.47 -6.44 -3.53
CA GLY A 225 -6.41 -4.99 -3.38
C GLY A 225 -5.22 -4.53 -2.54
N GLY A 226 -4.94 -5.20 -1.42
CA GLY A 226 -3.76 -4.91 -0.58
C GLY A 226 -2.44 -5.07 -1.35
N LEU A 227 -2.32 -6.12 -2.16
CA LEU A 227 -1.19 -6.32 -3.06
C LEU A 227 -1.14 -5.26 -4.17
N TYR A 228 -2.26 -4.98 -4.83
CA TYR A 228 -2.30 -4.08 -5.97
C TYR A 228 -1.76 -2.70 -5.60
N TYR A 229 -2.33 -2.07 -4.57
CA TYR A 229 -1.88 -0.75 -4.15
C TYR A 229 -0.51 -0.80 -3.45
N GLY A 230 -0.15 -1.93 -2.84
CA GLY A 230 1.15 -2.13 -2.21
C GLY A 230 2.31 -2.28 -3.20
N ILE A 231 2.06 -2.86 -4.37
CA ILE A 231 3.03 -3.00 -5.46
C ILE A 231 3.08 -1.73 -6.32
N HIS A 232 1.94 -1.04 -6.45
CA HIS A 232 1.84 0.20 -7.22
C HIS A 232 2.59 1.39 -6.56
N ARG A 233 2.71 1.41 -5.23
CA ARG A 233 3.30 2.54 -4.47
C ARG A 233 4.82 2.58 -4.44
#